data_AF-A0A447RGB8-F1
#
_entry.id   AF-A0A447RGB8-F1
#
_cell.length_a   1.000
_cell.length_b   1.000
_cell.length_c   1.000
_cell.angle_alpha   90.00
_cell.angle_beta   90.00
_cell.angle_gamma   90.00
#
_symmetry.space_group_name_H-M   'P 1'
#
loop_
_entity.id
_entity.type
_entity.pdbx_description
1 polymer ?
#
loop_
_entity_poly.entity_id
_entity_poly.type
_entity_poly.pdbx_seq_one_letter_code
_entity_poly.pdbx_strand_id
1 'polypeptide(L)' 'MALARREGVLRREPEQLGDPVGYFAFFADPDGNTLELSWGQRVGLEVILAGKPGE' A
#
# COMPACT_ATOMS: atom_id res chain seq x y z
N MET A 1 -13.17 5.78 0.59
CA MET A 1 -13.16 5.70 2.07
C MET A 1 -14.56 5.75 2.70
N ALA A 2 -15.44 6.69 2.34
CA ALA A 2 -16.81 6.73 2.90
C ALA A 2 -17.60 5.41 2.73
N LEU A 3 -17.47 4.76 1.57
CA LEU A 3 -18.06 3.45 1.30
C LEU A 3 -17.54 2.37 2.26
N ALA A 4 -16.22 2.21 2.39
CA ALA A 4 -15.63 1.20 3.25
C ALA A 4 -16.00 1.35 4.74
N ARG A 5 -16.14 2.60 5.22
CA ARG A 5 -16.62 2.87 6.59
C ARG A 5 -18.08 2.48 6.75
N ARG A 6 -18.93 2.83 5.78
CA ARG A 6 -20.36 2.47 5.78
C ARG A 6 -20.56 0.95 5.79
N GLU A 7 -19.78 0.22 5.00
CA GLU A 7 -19.85 -1.25 4.93
C GLU A 7 -19.14 -1.94 6.11
N GLY A 8 -18.48 -1.21 7.01
CA GLY A 8 -17.77 -1.78 8.16
C GLY A 8 -16.55 -2.64 7.80
N VAL A 9 -16.03 -2.52 6.58
CA VAL A 9 -14.91 -3.34 6.07
C VAL A 9 -13.54 -2.69 6.25
N LEU A 10 -13.47 -1.48 6.81
CA LEU A 10 -12.20 -0.77 7.01
C LEU A 10 -11.40 -1.42 8.15
N ARG A 11 -10.21 -1.94 7.84
CA ARG A 11 -9.28 -2.52 8.83
C ARG A 11 -8.30 -1.48 9.36
N ARG A 12 -7.91 -0.53 8.50
CA ARG A 12 -7.03 0.58 8.85
C ARG A 12 -7.51 1.83 8.15
N GLU A 13 -7.57 2.92 8.90
CA GLU A 13 -7.88 4.25 8.36
C GLU A 13 -6.87 4.63 7.28
N PRO A 14 -7.29 5.42 6.27
CA PRO A 14 -6.38 5.90 5.26
C PRO A 14 -5.32 6.83 5.86
N GLU A 15 -4.06 6.61 5.49
CA GLU A 15 -2.92 7.38 5.98
C GLU A 15 -2.11 7.93 4.81
N GLN A 16 -1.65 9.18 4.95
CA GLN A 16 -0.72 9.85 4.04
C GLN A 16 0.62 9.99 4.74
N LEU A 17 1.62 9.22 4.33
CA LEU A 17 2.96 9.24 4.95
C LEU A 17 4.02 9.98 4.11
N GLY A 18 3.67 10.42 2.89
CA GLY A 18 4.61 11.08 1.99
C GLY A 18 5.58 10.11 1.32
N ASP A 19 6.56 10.61 0.57
CA ASP A 19 7.48 9.76 -0.19
C ASP A 19 8.38 8.88 0.72
N PRO A 20 8.66 7.62 0.35
CA PRO A 20 8.21 6.91 -0.87
C PRO A 20 6.87 6.17 -0.70
N VAL A 21 6.24 6.26 0.48
CA VAL A 21 5.10 5.41 0.88
C VAL A 21 3.78 5.91 0.29
N GLY A 22 3.62 7.21 0.10
CA GLY A 22 2.40 7.80 -0.45
C GLY A 22 1.20 7.69 0.48
N TYR A 23 0.05 7.36 -0.10
CA TYR A 23 -1.25 7.20 0.55
C TYR A 23 -1.67 5.74 0.53
N PHE A 24 -2.19 5.21 1.63
CA PHE A 24 -2.67 3.83 1.67
C PHE A 24 -3.83 3.63 2.66
N ALA A 25 -4.58 2.54 2.49
CA ALA A 25 -5.62 2.09 3.40
C ALA A 25 -5.80 0.56 3.33
N PHE A 26 -6.33 -0.05 4.41
CA PHE A 26 -6.59 -1.50 4.47
C PHE A 26 -8.07 -1.83 4.64
N PHE A 27 -8.52 -2.87 3.93
CA PHE A 27 -9.90 -3.36 3.94
C PHE A 27 -9.94 -4.87 4.21
N ALA A 28 -11.06 -5.35 4.72
CA ALA A 28 -11.43 -6.75 4.63
C ALA A 28 -12.05 -7.02 3.25
N ASP A 29 -11.57 -8.02 2.51
CA ASP A 29 -12.30 -8.57 1.37
C ASP A 29 -13.43 -9.50 1.86
N PRO A 30 -14.33 -9.98 0.97
CA PRO A 30 -15.43 -10.88 1.36
C PRO A 30 -14.99 -12.19 2.02
N ASP A 31 -13.76 -12.65 1.75
CA ASP A 31 -13.19 -13.87 2.32
C ASP A 31 -12.48 -13.61 3.66
N GLY A 32 -12.38 -12.34 4.07
CA GLY A 32 -11.71 -11.93 5.30
C GLY A 32 -10.19 -11.72 5.17
N ASN A 33 -9.64 -11.72 3.96
CA ASN A 33 -8.26 -11.31 3.72
C ASN A 33 -8.09 -9.80 3.87
N THR A 34 -6.84 -9.35 4.00
CA THR A 34 -6.53 -7.91 4.01
C THR A 34 -6.21 -7.46 2.59
N LEU A 35 -7.01 -6.54 2.07
CA LEU A 35 -6.73 -5.82 0.83
C LEU A 35 -6.04 -4.49 1.17
N GLU A 36 -4.91 -4.21 0.54
CA GLU A 36 -4.25 -2.90 0.57
C GLU A 36 -4.58 -2.12 -0.71
N LEU A 37 -5.01 -0.86 -0.55
CA LEU A 37 -5.09 0.10 -1.65
C LEU A 37 -4.06 1.18 -1.42
N SER A 38 -3.14 1.33 -2.37
CA SER A 38 -2.02 2.27 -2.27
C SER A 38 -1.92 3.17 -3.50
N TRP A 39 -1.51 4.42 -3.28
CA TRP A 39 -1.38 5.45 -4.31
C TRP A 39 -0.18 6.36 -4.04
N GLY A 40 0.55 6.73 -5.09
CA GLY A 40 1.70 7.63 -5.00
C GLY A 40 2.99 6.98 -4.47
N GLN A 41 3.01 5.66 -4.35
CA GLN A 41 4.21 4.92 -3.96
C GLN A 41 5.31 5.09 -5.00
N ARG A 42 6.54 5.36 -4.54
CA ARG A 42 7.73 5.34 -5.38
C ARG A 42 8.41 3.99 -5.24
N VAL A 43 8.21 3.11 -6.22
CA VAL A 43 8.93 1.84 -6.28
C VAL A 43 10.32 2.11 -6.88
N GLY A 44 11.34 2.09 -6.03
CA GLY A 44 12.73 2.10 -6.47
C GLY A 44 13.07 0.74 -7.07
N LEU A 45 13.42 0.69 -8.36
CA LEU A 45 13.98 -0.49 -9.02
C LEU A 45 15.43 -0.78 -8.56
N GLU A 46 15.79 -0.47 -7.31
CA GLU A 46 17.17 -0.60 -6.82
C GLU A 46 17.60 -2.07 -6.71
N VAL A 47 16.67 -3.02 -6.77
CA VAL A 47 16.97 -4.46 -6.73
C VAL A 47 17.48 -5.00 -8.07
N ILE A 48 17.11 -4.41 -9.22
CA ILE A 48 17.50 -4.95 -10.54
C ILE A 48 18.89 -4.46 -10.99
N LEU A 49 19.37 -3.33 -10.46
CA LEU A 49 20.73 -2.82 -10.72
C LEU A 49 21.78 -3.24 -9.67
N ALA A 50 21.37 -3.84 -8.55
CA ALA A 50 22.30 -4.44 -7.58
C ALA A 50 22.95 -5.75 -8.10
N GLY A 51 22.85 -6.03 -9.40
CA GLY A 51 23.66 -7.01 -10.10
C GLY A 51 25.12 -6.56 -10.22
N LYS A 52 25.90 -6.93 -9.20
CA LYS A 52 27.38 -6.97 -9.09
C LYS A 52 28.16 -5.65 -9.08
N PRO A 53 28.61 -5.18 -7.91
CA PRO A 53 29.89 -4.50 -7.80
C PRO A 53 31.00 -5.53 -7.60
N GLY A 54 31.92 -5.63 -8.57
CA GLY A 54 33.15 -6.43 -8.47
C GLY A 54 33.67 -6.96 -9.80
N GLU A 55 33.98 -6.06 -10.73
CA GLU A 55 35.14 -6.21 -11.63
C GLU A 55 36.27 -5.34 -11.06
#